data_AF-A0A8D7FRS6-F1
#
_entry.id   AF-A0A8D7FRS6-F1
#
_cell.length_a   1.000
_cell.length_b   1.000
_cell.length_c   1.000
_cell.angle_alpha   90.00
_cell.angle_beta   90.00
_cell.angle_gamma   90.00
#
_symmetry.space_group_name_H-M   'P 1'
#
loop_
_entity.id
_entity.type
_entity.pdbx_description
1 polymer ?
#
loop_
_entity_poly.entity_id
_entity_poly.type
_entity_poly.pdbx_seq_one_letter_code
_entity_poly.pdbx_strand_id
1 'polypeptide(L)'
;MEKMKADIVEVFKLPLEEKKAFAQLPNSLEGYGQAFVVSDDQELDWADMLYLVTRPLQSRNIDLWPAQPPTFRDSLSCYSMELKGVAGTLLEVMAKNLGVAPEEFSTIFQDQPQGVRINYYPHVQELTRCWASRHTRTAAA
;
A
#
# COMPACT_ATOMS: atom_id res chain seq x y z
N MET A 1 -10.89 -5.62 -9.65
CA MET A 1 -10.75 -4.24 -9.13
C MET A 1 -11.89 -3.84 -8.20
N GLU A 2 -13.15 -3.82 -8.63
CA GLU A 2 -14.28 -3.36 -7.77
C GLU A 2 -14.40 -4.11 -6.44
N LYS A 3 -14.18 -5.43 -6.45
CA LYS A 3 -14.15 -6.24 -5.23
C LYS A 3 -13.12 -5.76 -4.21
N MET A 4 -11.90 -5.40 -4.65
CA MET A 4 -10.85 -4.87 -3.77
C MET A 4 -11.27 -3.53 -3.15
N LYS A 5 -11.90 -2.64 -3.92
CA LYS A 5 -12.39 -1.36 -3.40
C LYS A 5 -13.47 -1.57 -2.34
N ALA A 6 -14.42 -2.46 -2.60
CA ALA A 6 -15.48 -2.81 -1.64
C ALA A 6 -14.89 -3.40 -0.36
N ASP A 7 -13.97 -4.35 -0.48
CA ASP A 7 -13.33 -4.98 0.68
C ASP A 7 -12.55 -3.95 1.52
N ILE A 8 -11.84 -3.01 0.89
CA ILE A 8 -11.16 -1.90 1.58
C ILE A 8 -12.16 -1.06 2.38
N VAL A 9 -13.29 -0.68 1.77
CA VAL A 9 -14.31 0.11 2.46
C VAL A 9 -14.82 -0.62 3.71
N GLU A 10 -15.07 -1.92 3.61
CA GLU A 10 -15.50 -2.72 4.76
C GLU A 10 -14.42 -2.84 5.84
N VAL A 11 -13.14 -2.99 5.48
CA VAL A 11 -12.02 -2.97 6.44
C VAL A 11 -12.00 -1.67 7.26
N PHE A 12 -12.14 -0.51 6.61
CA PHE A 12 -12.05 0.77 7.32
C PHE A 12 -13.29 1.10 8.16
N LYS A 13 -14.44 0.46 7.85
CA LYS A 13 -15.66 0.51 8.67
C LYS A 13 -15.58 -0.35 9.93
N LEU A 14 -14.62 -1.28 10.03
CA LEU A 14 -14.44 -2.09 11.23
C LEU A 14 -14.18 -1.19 12.46
N PRO A 15 -14.64 -1.60 13.66
CA PRO A 15 -14.28 -0.96 14.91
C PRO A 15 -12.76 -0.83 15.06
N LEU A 16 -12.31 0.22 15.74
CA LEU A 16 -10.89 0.46 15.97
C LEU A 16 -10.21 -0.74 16.66
N GLU A 17 -10.93 -1.42 17.54
CA GLU A 17 -10.49 -2.58 18.32
C GLU A 17 -10.15 -3.77 17.43
N GLU A 18 -10.91 -3.98 16.35
CA GLU A 18 -10.59 -4.97 15.33
C GLU A 18 -9.40 -4.52 14.47
N LYS A 19 -9.33 -3.23 14.14
CA LYS A 19 -8.20 -2.66 13.38
C LYS A 19 -6.87 -2.71 14.14
N LYS A 20 -6.92 -2.65 15.48
CA LYS A 20 -5.75 -2.81 16.36
C LYS A 20 -5.10 -4.20 16.23
N ALA A 21 -5.85 -5.23 15.82
CA ALA A 21 -5.31 -6.57 15.65
C ALA A 21 -4.24 -6.65 14.56
N PHE A 22 -4.27 -5.74 13.60
CA PHE A 22 -3.27 -5.61 12.53
C PHE A 22 -2.57 -4.25 12.58
N ALA A 23 -2.45 -3.65 13.77
CA ALA A 23 -1.73 -2.39 13.95
C ALA A 23 -0.24 -2.53 13.60
N GLN A 24 0.36 -1.42 13.19
CA GLN A 24 1.81 -1.35 12.97
C GLN A 24 2.57 -1.72 14.25
N LEU A 25 3.54 -2.62 14.12
CA LEU A 25 4.45 -2.99 15.20
C LEU A 25 5.58 -1.95 15.32
N PRO A 26 6.21 -1.80 16.51
CA PRO A 26 7.40 -0.99 16.66
C PRO A 26 8.48 -1.41 15.65
N ASN A 27 9.08 -0.43 14.97
CA ASN A 27 10.09 -0.63 13.91
C ASN A 27 9.59 -1.37 12.65
N SER A 28 8.27 -1.51 12.47
CA SER A 28 7.66 -2.03 11.24
C SER A 28 6.97 -0.92 10.46
N LEU A 29 7.09 -0.95 9.13
CA LEU A 29 6.27 -0.12 8.25
C LEU A 29 4.92 -0.77 7.94
N GLU A 30 4.80 -2.09 8.08
CA GLU A 30 3.58 -2.84 7.80
C GLU A 30 2.56 -2.75 8.95
N GLY A 31 1.28 -2.71 8.58
CA GLY A 31 0.14 -2.68 9.49
C GLY A 31 -0.70 -1.41 9.36
N TYR A 32 -1.72 -1.31 10.21
CA TYR A 32 -2.59 -0.15 10.35
C TYR A 32 -1.98 0.87 11.33
N GLY A 33 -1.83 2.12 10.88
CA GLY A 33 -1.24 3.19 11.67
C GLY A 33 -0.61 4.28 10.80
N GLN A 34 -0.03 5.29 11.45
CA GLN A 34 0.77 6.31 10.78
C GLN A 34 2.23 5.84 10.70
N ALA A 35 2.81 5.87 9.50
CA ALA A 35 4.24 5.66 9.34
C ALA A 35 5.02 6.97 9.58
N PHE A 36 6.26 6.84 10.08
CA PHE A 36 7.23 7.92 10.20
C PHE A 36 6.85 9.05 11.20
N VAL A 37 6.23 8.70 12.33
CA VAL A 37 6.07 9.63 13.47
C VAL A 37 7.40 9.70 14.23
N VAL A 38 8.12 10.81 14.13
CA VAL A 38 9.47 10.98 14.69
C VAL A 38 9.55 11.96 15.88
N SER A 39 8.53 12.81 16.05
CA SER A 39 8.47 13.78 17.16
C SER A 39 7.03 14.23 17.45
N ASP A 40 6.78 14.69 18.67
CA ASP A 40 5.47 15.19 19.09
C ASP A 40 5.03 16.47 18.35
N ASP A 41 5.98 17.27 17.87
CA ASP A 41 5.72 18.51 17.12
C ASP A 41 5.48 18.30 15.62
N GLN A 42 5.46 17.04 15.16
CA GLN A 42 5.32 16.73 13.74
C GLN A 42 3.87 16.91 13.28
N GLU A 43 3.68 17.64 12.18
CA GLU A 43 2.40 17.66 11.47
C GLU A 43 2.13 16.27 10.85
N LEU A 44 0.98 15.68 11.19
CA LEU A 44 0.56 14.39 10.67
C LEU A 44 -0.48 14.54 9.57
N ASP A 45 -0.42 13.63 8.60
CA ASP A 45 -1.41 13.56 7.53
C ASP A 45 -2.80 13.24 8.11
N TRP A 46 -3.81 13.91 7.59
CA TRP A 46 -5.21 13.64 7.96
C TRP A 46 -5.77 12.41 7.22
N ALA A 47 -5.15 11.26 7.44
CA ALA A 47 -5.53 10.02 6.76
C ALA A 47 -5.13 8.81 7.57
N ASP A 48 -6.03 7.86 7.81
CA ASP A 48 -5.63 6.55 8.30
C ASP A 48 -4.89 5.78 7.20
N MET A 49 -3.90 4.99 7.58
CA MET A 49 -3.06 4.26 6.63
C MET A 49 -2.95 2.78 7.01
N LEU A 50 -2.99 1.93 5.99
CA LEU A 50 -2.68 0.51 6.08
C LEU A 50 -1.63 0.19 5.00
N TYR A 51 -0.45 -0.26 5.42
CA TYR A 51 0.61 -0.70 4.51
C TYR A 51 0.82 -2.20 4.63
N LEU A 52 0.83 -2.90 3.50
CA LEU A 52 1.02 -4.35 3.44
C LEU A 52 2.00 -4.70 2.33
N VAL A 53 2.99 -5.54 2.64
CA VAL A 53 3.84 -6.18 1.64
C VAL A 53 3.04 -7.30 0.98
N THR A 54 2.96 -7.24 -0.33
CA THR A 54 2.24 -8.20 -1.17
C THR A 54 3.18 -9.09 -1.98
N ARG A 55 4.43 -8.68 -2.20
CA ARG A 55 5.46 -9.50 -2.86
C ARG A 55 6.85 -9.25 -2.28
N PRO A 56 7.72 -10.29 -2.24
CA PRO A 56 7.45 -11.68 -2.64
C PRO A 56 6.52 -12.39 -1.64
N LEU A 57 5.96 -13.55 -2.02
CA LEU A 57 4.94 -14.25 -1.20
C LEU A 57 5.48 -14.62 0.19
N GLN A 58 6.76 -14.96 0.26
CA GLN A 58 7.48 -15.36 1.47
C GLN A 58 7.66 -14.19 2.45
N SER A 59 7.60 -12.96 1.98
CA SER A 59 7.71 -11.75 2.80
C SER A 59 6.36 -11.26 3.32
N ARG A 60 5.25 -11.92 2.97
CA ARG A 60 3.92 -11.52 3.45
C ARG A 60 3.75 -11.86 4.92
N ASN A 61 3.49 -10.86 5.74
CA ASN A 61 3.01 -11.08 7.10
C ASN A 61 1.49 -11.20 7.13
N ILE A 62 0.97 -12.42 7.04
CA ILE A 62 -0.48 -12.71 6.97
C ILE A 62 -1.23 -12.31 8.24
N ASP A 63 -0.54 -12.22 9.39
CA ASP A 63 -1.15 -11.80 10.65
C ASP A 63 -1.55 -10.31 10.60
N LEU A 64 -0.84 -9.50 9.80
CA LEU A 64 -1.18 -8.10 9.55
C LEU A 64 -2.23 -7.91 8.45
N TRP A 65 -2.66 -8.98 7.77
CA TRP A 65 -3.69 -8.88 6.74
C TRP A 65 -5.08 -9.01 7.37
N PRO A 66 -5.99 -8.01 7.22
CA PRO A 66 -7.35 -8.09 7.70
C PRO A 66 -8.03 -9.43 7.37
N ALA A 67 -8.61 -10.06 8.40
CA ALA A 67 -9.39 -11.28 8.25
C ALA A 67 -10.85 -10.98 7.87
N GLN A 68 -11.30 -9.75 8.10
CA GLN A 68 -12.61 -9.25 7.72
C GLN A 68 -12.46 -8.09 6.72
N PRO A 69 -13.25 -8.07 5.63
CA PRO A 69 -14.13 -9.15 5.19
C PRO A 69 -13.32 -10.40 4.77
N PRO A 70 -13.91 -11.62 4.77
CA PRO A 70 -13.17 -12.86 4.48
C PRO A 70 -12.57 -12.89 3.07
N THR A 71 -13.13 -12.08 2.18
CA THR A 71 -12.70 -11.89 0.79
C THR A 71 -11.46 -11.01 0.63
N PHE A 72 -11.09 -10.22 1.64
CA PHE A 72 -10.04 -9.20 1.53
C PHE A 72 -8.70 -9.78 1.07
N ARG A 73 -8.26 -10.88 1.69
CA ARG A 73 -6.94 -11.47 1.42
C ARG A 73 -6.82 -11.98 -0.02
N ASP A 74 -7.88 -12.60 -0.53
CA ASP A 74 -7.95 -13.09 -1.91
C ASP A 74 -8.02 -11.92 -2.90
N SER A 75 -8.84 -10.91 -2.58
CA SER A 75 -8.97 -9.70 -3.39
C SER A 75 -7.64 -8.94 -3.50
N LEU A 76 -6.91 -8.79 -2.39
CA LEU A 76 -5.61 -8.12 -2.36
C LEU A 76 -4.56 -8.95 -3.12
N SER A 77 -4.57 -10.27 -2.98
CA SER A 77 -3.66 -11.16 -3.72
C SER A 77 -3.88 -11.09 -5.22
N CYS A 78 -5.14 -11.12 -5.66
CA CYS A 78 -5.52 -10.96 -7.07
C CYS A 78 -5.11 -9.57 -7.58
N TYR A 79 -5.43 -8.51 -6.84
CA TYR A 79 -5.05 -7.14 -7.19
C TYR A 79 -3.53 -6.96 -7.32
N SER A 80 -2.74 -7.52 -6.40
CA SER A 80 -1.27 -7.51 -6.45
C SER A 80 -0.71 -8.21 -7.69
N MET A 81 -1.36 -9.29 -8.14
CA MET A 81 -0.97 -9.99 -9.37
C MET A 81 -1.22 -9.17 -10.62
N GLU A 82 -2.41 -8.60 -10.76
CA GLU A 82 -2.74 -7.69 -11.87
C GLU A 82 -1.81 -6.47 -11.88
N LEU A 83 -1.53 -5.89 -10.70
CA LEU A 83 -0.63 -4.74 -10.58
C LEU A 83 0.80 -5.07 -11.01
N LYS A 84 1.30 -6.29 -10.73
CA LYS A 84 2.62 -6.73 -11.23
C LYS A 84 2.62 -6.81 -12.77
N GLY A 85 1.55 -7.33 -13.38
CA GLY A 85 1.42 -7.39 -14.83
C GLY A 85 1.45 -6.01 -15.47
N VAL A 86 0.65 -5.07 -14.96
CA VAL A 86 0.61 -3.68 -15.44
C VAL A 86 1.96 -2.99 -15.28
N ALA A 87 2.62 -3.15 -14.13
CA ALA A 87 3.95 -2.59 -13.90
C ALA A 87 4.98 -3.14 -14.90
N GLY A 88 4.97 -4.45 -15.16
CA GLY A 88 5.83 -5.06 -16.17
C GLY A 88 5.63 -4.48 -17.57
N THR A 89 4.38 -4.39 -18.02
CA THR A 89 4.06 -3.79 -19.34
C THR A 89 4.53 -2.32 -19.42
N LEU A 90 4.35 -1.54 -18.36
CA LEU A 90 4.82 -0.15 -18.33
C LEU A 90 6.35 -0.06 -18.41
N LEU A 91 7.07 -0.92 -17.68
CA LEU A 91 8.54 -0.96 -17.73
C LEU A 91 9.05 -1.34 -19.11
N GLU A 92 8.43 -2.30 -19.79
CA GLU A 92 8.78 -2.67 -21.17
C GLU A 92 8.58 -1.51 -22.15
N VAL A 93 7.49 -0.75 -22.01
CA VAL A 93 7.22 0.43 -22.85
C VAL A 93 8.22 1.55 -22.54
N MET A 94 8.56 1.78 -21.27
CA MET A 94 9.59 2.74 -20.89
C MET A 94 10.96 2.37 -21.48
N ALA A 95 11.34 1.08 -21.42
CA ALA A 95 12.59 0.59 -22.00
C ALA A 95 12.68 0.90 -23.50
N LYS A 96 11.60 0.58 -24.25
CA LYS A 96 11.50 0.86 -25.69
C LYS A 96 11.64 2.35 -25.99
N ASN A 97 10.99 3.22 -25.21
CA ASN A 97 11.05 4.67 -25.41
C ASN A 97 12.42 5.26 -25.08
N LEU A 98 13.15 4.67 -24.13
CA LEU A 98 14.50 5.08 -23.76
C LEU A 98 15.57 4.47 -24.68
N GLY A 99 15.19 3.59 -25.62
CA GLY A 99 16.13 2.91 -26.52
C GLY A 99 17.01 1.87 -25.83
N VAL A 100 16.58 1.33 -24.68
CA VAL A 100 17.29 0.27 -23.95
C VAL A 100 16.62 -1.08 -24.17
N ALA A 101 17.40 -2.16 -24.03
CA ALA A 101 16.89 -3.53 -24.18
C ALA A 101 15.83 -3.83 -23.09
N PRO A 102 14.58 -4.17 -23.46
CA PRO A 102 13.52 -4.44 -22.49
C PRO A 102 13.85 -5.56 -21.50
N GLU A 103 14.59 -6.57 -21.94
CA GLU A 103 14.99 -7.71 -21.11
C GLU A 103 15.96 -7.28 -20.01
N GLU A 104 16.99 -6.50 -20.37
CA GLU A 104 17.97 -5.97 -19.42
C GLU A 104 17.32 -4.99 -18.43
N PHE A 105 16.47 -4.10 -18.95
CA PHE A 105 15.75 -3.12 -18.13
C PHE A 105 14.79 -3.79 -17.14
N SER A 106 14.02 -4.79 -17.59
CA SER A 106 13.06 -5.50 -16.73
C SER A 106 13.74 -6.34 -15.66
N THR A 107 14.96 -6.85 -15.92
CA THR A 107 15.74 -7.62 -14.94
C THR A 107 16.01 -6.80 -13.66
N ILE A 108 16.18 -5.48 -13.78
CA ILE A 108 16.39 -4.57 -12.64
C ILE A 108 15.21 -4.61 -11.65
N PHE A 109 14.00 -4.86 -12.15
CA PHE A 109 12.75 -4.78 -11.39
C PHE A 109 12.12 -6.16 -11.08
N GLN A 110 12.70 -7.24 -11.56
CA GLN A 110 12.09 -8.57 -11.56
C GLN A 110 11.73 -9.09 -10.16
N ASP A 111 12.62 -8.85 -9.18
CA ASP A 111 12.52 -9.31 -7.79
C ASP A 111 12.31 -8.17 -6.79
N GLN A 112 11.93 -6.99 -7.27
CA GLN A 112 11.69 -5.85 -6.40
C GLN A 112 10.45 -6.10 -5.50
N PRO A 113 10.52 -5.76 -4.20
CA PRO A 113 9.39 -5.87 -3.31
C PRO A 113 8.18 -5.07 -3.81
N GLN A 114 6.99 -5.62 -3.60
CA GLN A 114 5.75 -4.90 -3.86
C GLN A 114 5.04 -4.65 -2.54
N GLY A 115 4.79 -3.38 -2.24
CA GLY A 115 3.94 -2.94 -1.13
C GLY A 115 2.68 -2.25 -1.64
N VAL A 116 1.60 -2.39 -0.90
CA VAL A 116 0.34 -1.68 -1.14
C VAL A 116 0.05 -0.80 0.07
N ARG A 117 0.00 0.51 -0.16
CA ARG A 117 -0.44 1.51 0.82
C ARG A 117 -1.88 1.91 0.52
N ILE A 118 -2.76 1.69 1.48
CA ILE A 118 -4.16 2.11 1.43
C ILE A 118 -4.30 3.31 2.36
N ASN A 119 -4.85 4.42 1.84
CA ASN A 119 -5.10 5.62 2.62
C ASN A 119 -6.62 5.85 2.71
N TYR A 120 -7.12 6.07 3.91
CA TYR A 120 -8.51 6.42 4.18
C TYR A 120 -8.58 7.82 4.75
N TYR A 121 -9.25 8.71 4.03
CA TYR A 121 -9.42 10.11 4.42
C TYR A 121 -10.83 10.26 5.01
N PRO A 122 -10.96 10.35 6.35
CA PRO A 122 -12.27 10.55 6.96
C PRO A 122 -12.85 11.90 6.53
N HIS A 123 -14.18 11.97 6.45
CA HIS A 123 -14.86 13.22 6.13
C HIS A 123 -14.52 14.28 7.19
N VAL A 124 -14.11 15.48 6.76
CA VAL A 124 -13.83 16.62 7.64
C VAL A 124 -14.79 17.76 7.36
N GLN A 125 -15.24 18.47 8.41
CA GLN A 125 -16.13 19.62 8.28
C GLN A 125 -15.40 20.90 7.85
N GLU A 126 -14.09 21.02 8.12
CA GLU A 126 -13.26 22.16 7.75
C GLU A 126 -11.98 21.72 7.01
N LEU A 127 -11.86 22.11 5.74
CA LEU A 127 -10.78 21.68 4.84
C LEU A 127 -9.47 22.47 5.01
N THR A 128 -9.45 23.55 5.80
CA THR A 128 -8.34 24.51 5.83
C THR A 128 -7.08 24.04 6.57
N ARG A 129 -7.14 22.92 7.32
CA ARG A 129 -6.00 22.40 8.10
C ARG A 129 -5.70 20.91 7.90
N CYS A 130 -6.37 20.23 6.97
CA CYS A 130 -6.21 18.79 6.74
C CYS A 130 -5.55 18.57 5.38
N TRP A 131 -4.24 18.31 5.38
CA TRP A 131 -3.47 18.08 4.15
C TRP A 131 -2.81 16.71 4.20
N ALA A 132 -2.67 16.08 3.03
CA ALA A 132 -1.63 15.08 2.82
C ALA A 132 -0.34 15.83 2.49
N SER A 133 0.72 15.52 3.22
CA SER A 133 2.02 16.14 3.09
C SER A 133 2.60 15.93 1.68
N ARG A 134 3.34 16.92 1.18
CA ARG A 134 3.97 16.85 -0.15
C ARG A 134 5.10 15.84 -0.13
N HIS A 135 5.04 14.85 -1.02
CA HIS A 135 6.06 13.81 -1.13
C HIS A 135 6.28 13.38 -2.58
N THR A 136 7.50 12.94 -2.89
CA THR A 136 7.81 12.17 -4.09
C THR A 136 7.83 10.68 -3.75
N ARG A 137 7.36 9.82 -4.65
CA ARG A 137 7.40 8.36 -4.44
C ARG A 137 8.85 7.87 -4.56
N THR A 138 9.40 7.33 -3.48
CA THR A 138 10.62 6.51 -3.49
C THR A 138 10.26 5.06 -3.85
N ALA A 139 9.74 4.83 -5.05
CA ALA A 139 9.33 3.49 -5.52
C ALA A 139 10.43 2.75 -6.29
N ALA A 140 11.61 3.38 -6.45
CA ALA A 140 12.74 2.83 -7.20
C ALA A 140 14.03 3.13 -6.43
N ALA A 141 14.47 2.18 -5.61
CA ALA A 141 15.84 2.04 -5.14
C ALA A 141 16.15 0.55 -5.10
#